data_AF-A0A0U2R326-F1
#
_entry.id   AF-A0A0U2R326-F1
#
_cell.length_a   1.000
_cell.length_b   1.000
_cell.length_c   1.000
_cell.angle_alpha   90.00
_cell.angle_beta   90.00
_cell.angle_gamma   90.00
#
_symmetry.space_group_name_H-M   'P 1'
#
loop_
_entity.id
_entity.type
_entity.pdbx_description
1 polymer ?
#
loop_
_entity_poly.entity_id
_entity_poly.type
_entity_poly.pdbx_seq_one_letter_code
_entity_poly.pdbx_strand_id
1 'polypeptide(L)' 'MLVTDVSYGEQKNFGEGGRVMLPARVELTRPHDRYKLNLTYQSPEAVVIDRQYDPEVFVLQNKWQLPEVDL' A
#
# COMPACT_ATOMS: atom_id res chain seq x y z
N MET A 1 13.98 18.11 -11.70
CA MET A 1 12.72 17.81 -10.98
C MET A 1 12.34 16.39 -11.33
N LEU A 2 12.29 15.48 -10.37
CA LEU A 2 11.85 14.10 -10.59
C LEU A 2 10.32 14.14 -10.74
N VAL A 3 9.84 14.15 -11.99
CA VAL A 3 8.40 14.04 -12.26
C VAL A 3 8.02 12.59 -12.07
N THR A 4 7.41 12.28 -10.93
CA THR A 4 6.77 10.98 -10.69
C THR A 4 5.27 11.20 -10.84
N ASP A 5 4.66 10.45 -11.75
CA ASP A 5 3.22 10.51 -11.97
C ASP A 5 2.55 9.36 -11.21
N VAL A 6 1.53 9.69 -10.42
CA VAL A 6 0.66 8.74 -9.73
C VAL A 6 -0.74 8.87 -10.32
N SER A 7 -1.31 7.76 -10.77
CA SER A 7 -2.70 7.70 -11.22
C SER A 7 -3.49 6.68 -10.42
N TYR A 8 -4.75 7.03 -10.16
CA TYR A 8 -5.69 6.21 -9.41
C TYR A 8 -6.84 5.83 -10.34
N GLY A 9 -7.25 4.57 -10.30
CA GLY A 9 -8.31 4.05 -11.17
C GLY A 9 -9.09 2.91 -10.53
N GLU A 10 -10.11 2.46 -11.26
CA GLU A 10 -10.98 1.35 -10.86
C GLU A 10 -11.61 1.55 -9.49
N GLN A 11 -12.53 2.52 -9.36
CA GLN A 11 -13.29 2.72 -8.14
C GLN A 11 -14.08 1.44 -7.81
N LYS A 12 -13.86 0.87 -6.63
CA LYS A 12 -14.56 -0.31 -6.12
C LYS A 12 -14.98 -0.08 -4.68
N ASN A 13 -15.92 -0.89 -4.21
CA ASN A 13 -16.33 -0.91 -2.82
C ASN A 13 -15.34 -1.76 -2.01
N PHE A 14 -14.77 -1.18 -0.97
CA PHE A 14 -13.84 -1.81 -0.04
C PHE A 14 -14.53 -2.07 1.30
N GLY A 15 -13.98 -3.02 2.06
CA GLY A 15 -14.51 -3.34 3.37
C GLY A 15 -15.62 -4.38 3.34
N GLU A 16 -15.82 -5.00 4.51
CA GLU A 16 -16.99 -5.83 4.76
C GLU A 16 -18.27 -5.00 4.56
N GLY A 17 -19.17 -5.49 3.70
CA GLY A 17 -20.39 -4.76 3.32
C GLY A 17 -20.17 -3.59 2.35
N GLY A 18 -18.95 -3.39 1.83
CA GLY A 18 -18.68 -2.48 0.72
C GLY A 18 -18.98 -1.01 1.00
N ARG A 19 -18.73 -0.55 2.22
CA ARG A 19 -19.18 0.78 2.70
C ARG A 19 -18.35 1.95 2.17
N VAL A 20 -17.15 1.71 1.66
CA VAL A 20 -16.22 2.77 1.25
C VAL A 20 -15.82 2.58 -0.21
N MET A 21 -16.00 3.61 -1.02
CA MET A 21 -15.59 3.60 -2.42
C MET A 21 -14.18 4.16 -2.57
N LEU A 22 -13.24 3.32 -3.02
CA LEU A 22 -11.82 3.66 -3.16
C LEU A 22 -11.25 3.15 -4.50
N PRO A 23 -10.17 3.75 -5.00
CA PRO A 23 -9.49 3.26 -6.20
C PRO A 23 -8.82 1.92 -5.92
N ALA A 24 -9.19 0.89 -6.68
CA ALA A 24 -8.61 -0.44 -6.59
C ALA A 24 -7.35 -0.63 -7.42
N ARG A 25 -7.00 0.36 -8.25
CA ARG A 25 -5.76 0.37 -9.02
C ARG A 25 -4.98 1.65 -8.78
N VAL A 26 -3.70 1.49 -8.47
CA VAL A 26 -2.72 2.58 -8.39
C VAL A 26 -1.62 2.29 -9.40
N GLU A 27 -1.28 3.30 -10.19
CA GLU A 27 -0.23 3.21 -11.19
C GLU A 27 0.80 4.33 -10.96
N LEU A 28 2.05 3.93 -10.85
CA LEU A 28 3.20 4.82 -10.67
C LEU A 28 4.07 4.78 -11.92
N THR A 29 4.31 5.92 -12.54
CA THR A 29 5.23 6.02 -13.68
C THR A 29 6.42 6.89 -13.31
N ARG A 30 7.63 6.38 -13.60
CA ARG A 30 8.88 7.14 -13.52
C ARG A 30 9.51 7.25 -14.92
N PRO A 31 9.25 8.34 -15.66
CA PRO A 31 9.73 8.51 -17.02
C PRO A 31 11.25 8.46 -17.15
N HIS A 32 11.97 9.03 -16.18
CA HIS A 32 13.45 9.07 -16.17
C HIS A 32 14.06 7.68 -16.05
N ASP A 33 13.51 6.87 -15.15
CA ASP A 33 14.01 5.52 -14.84
C ASP A 33 13.36 4.45 -15.75
N ARG A 34 12.48 4.88 -16.67
CA ARG A 34 11.78 4.06 -17.67
C ARG A 34 11.06 2.86 -17.09
N TYR A 35 10.49 3.00 -15.90
CA TYR A 35 9.69 1.95 -15.28
C TYR A 35 8.30 2.45 -14.89
N LYS A 36 7.41 1.47 -14.74
CA LYS A 36 6.04 1.65 -14.30
C LYS A 36 5.67 0.54 -13.32
N LEU A 37 5.06 0.91 -12.21
CA LEU A 37 4.53 -0.02 -11.22
C LEU A 37 3.00 0.05 -11.24
N ASN A 38 2.35 -1.12 -11.29
CA ASN A 38 0.90 -1.24 -11.19
C ASN A 38 0.56 -2.05 -9.95
N LEU A 39 -0.24 -1.47 -9.06
CA LEU A 39 -0.78 -2.12 -7.88
C LEU A 39 -2.29 -2.27 -8.05
N THR A 40 -2.78 -3.49 -7.93
CA THR A 40 -4.22 -3.80 -8.01
C THR A 40 -4.65 -4.61 -6.80
N TYR A 41 -5.72 -4.17 -6.14
CA TYR A 41 -6.39 -4.95 -5.09
C TYR A 41 -7.20 -6.09 -5.73
N GLN A 42 -6.83 -7.33 -5.41
CA GLN A 42 -7.50 -8.52 -5.93
C GLN A 42 -8.88 -8.74 -5.29
N SER A 43 -8.98 -8.50 -3.98
CA SER A 43 -10.21 -8.63 -3.19
C SER A 43 -10.45 -7.40 -2.32
N PRO A 44 -10.92 -6.27 -2.90
CA PRO A 44 -11.25 -5.06 -2.15
C PRO A 44 -12.21 -5.29 -0.97
N GLU A 45 -13.15 -6.22 -1.12
CA GLU A 45 -14.13 -6.63 -0.11
C GLU A 45 -13.48 -7.28 1.13
N ALA A 46 -12.31 -7.90 0.96
CA ALA A 46 -11.58 -8.54 2.06
C ALA A 46 -10.71 -7.56 2.85
N VAL A 47 -10.58 -6.31 2.39
CA VAL A 47 -9.79 -5.28 3.09
C VAL A 47 -10.53 -4.86 4.36
N VAL A 48 -9.90 -4.98 5.52
CA VAL A 48 -10.47 -4.50 6.78
C VAL A 48 -10.16 -3.02 6.95
N ILE A 49 -11.20 -2.19 6.90
CA ILE A 49 -11.10 -0.74 7.11
C ILE A 49 -11.22 -0.44 8.61
N ASP A 50 -10.48 0.58 9.08
CA ASP A 50 -10.48 1.04 10.48
C ASP A 50 -10.11 -0.05 11.50
N ARG A 51 -9.33 -1.05 11.08
CA ARG A 51 -8.76 -2.03 12.00
C ARG A 51 -7.88 -1.33 13.03
N GLN A 52 -8.21 -1.51 14.30
CA GLN A 52 -7.33 -1.11 15.39
C GLN A 52 -6.15 -2.08 15.45
N TYR A 53 -4.95 -1.51 15.49
CA TYR A 53 -3.70 -2.23 15.62
C TYR A 53 -3.02 -1.81 16.92
N ASP A 54 -2.40 -2.77 17.62
CA ASP A 54 -1.58 -2.46 18.79
C ASP A 54 -0.41 -1.56 18.38
N PRO A 55 -0.13 -0.45 19.08
CA PRO A 55 1.02 0.40 18.80
C PRO A 55 2.35 -0.35 18.64
N GLU A 56 2.54 -1.47 19.37
CA GLU A 56 3.75 -2.29 19.29
C GLU A 56 4.03 -2.85 17.89
N VAL A 57 3.01 -3.05 17.05
CA VAL A 57 3.21 -3.58 15.68
C VAL A 57 3.88 -2.56 14.74
N PHE A 58 3.91 -1.28 15.12
CA PHE A 58 4.60 -0.22 14.38
C PHE A 58 6.02 0.05 14.91
N VAL A 59 6.45 -0.67 15.94
CA VAL A 59 7.82 -0.60 16.46
C VAL A 59 8.68 -1.60 15.70
N LEU A 60 9.78 -1.11 15.11
CA LEU A 60 10.78 -1.99 14.52
C LEU A 60 11.45 -2.79 15.66
N GLN A 61 11.18 -4.09 15.68
CA GLN A 61 11.75 -5.01 16.67
C GLN A 61 12.58 -6.07 15.97
N ASN A 62 13.82 -6.24 16.43
CA ASN A 62 14.68 -7.32 16.01
C ASN A 62 14.26 -8.64 16.66
N LYS A 63 13.21 -9.28 16.11
CA LYS A 63 12.64 -10.52 16.66
C LYS A 63 13.58 -11.73 16.59
N TRP A 64 14.61 -11.66 15.74
CA TRP A 64 15.55 -12.76 15.50
C TRP A 64 16.92 -12.53 16.14
N GLN A 65 17.09 -11.47 16.93
CA GLN A 65 18.36 -11.11 17.57
C GLN A 65 19.53 -11.07 16.58
N LEU A 66 19.26 -10.67 15.33
CA LEU A 66 20.31 -10.55 14.32
C LEU A 66 21.23 -9.38 14.69
N PRO A 67 22.53 -9.44 14.39
CA PRO A 67 23.43 -8.32 14.63
C PRO A 67 22.91 -7.06 13.93
N GLU A 68 22.78 -5.97 14.67
CA GLU A 68 22.48 -4.66 14.07
C GLU A 68 23.69 -4.21 13.27
N VAL A 69 23.48 -3.93 11.99
CA VAL A 69 24.52 -3.40 11.09
C VAL A 69 24.15 -1.96 10.80
N ASP A 70 25.05 -1.03 11.15
CA ASP A 70 24.91 0.38 10.80
C ASP A 70 25.22 0.51 9.29
N LEU A 71 24.23 0.93 8.49
CA LEU A 71 24.31 1.07 7.03
C LEU A 71 24.69 2.50 6.62
#